data_AF-W1YR67-F1
#
_entry.id   AF-W1YR67-F1
#
_cell.length_a   1.000
_cell.length_b   1.000
_cell.length_c   1.000
_cell.angle_alpha   90.00
_cell.angle_beta   90.00
_cell.angle_gamma   90.00
#
_symmetry.space_group_name_H-M   'P 1'
#
loop_
_entity.id
_entity.type
_entity.pdbx_description
1 polymer ?
#
loop_
_entity_poly.entity_id
_entity_poly.type
_entity_poly.pdbx_seq_one_letter_code
_entity_poly.pdbx_strand_id
1 'polypeptide(L)' 'MEARNGNQHIKAYVPLSEMFGYATDLRSKTQGRGNYSMTFDHYEEVPKKIAEEIQAKKNG' A
#
# COMPACT_ATOMS: atom_id res chain seq x y z
N MET A 1 4.28 -14.99 -7.48
CA MET A 1 5.18 -15.06 -6.31
C MET A 1 6.46 -15.75 -6.76
N GLU A 2 7.61 -15.12 -6.54
CA GLU A 2 8.92 -15.74 -6.82
C GLU A 2 9.55 -16.17 -5.50
N ALA A 3 9.86 -17.46 -5.35
CA ALA A 3 10.61 -17.97 -4.22
C ALA A 3 12.10 -17.67 -4.43
N ARG A 4 12.71 -16.90 -3.52
CA ARG A 4 14.15 -16.64 -3.50
C ARG A 4 14.70 -17.00 -2.14
N ASN A 5 15.53 -18.05 -2.06
CA ASN A 5 16.25 -18.48 -0.85
C ASN A 5 15.36 -18.54 0.42
N GLY A 6 14.18 -19.16 0.32
CA GLY A 6 13.24 -19.30 1.46
C GLY A 6 12.36 -18.07 1.74
N ASN A 7 12.53 -16.98 0.99
CA ASN A 7 11.68 -15.79 1.03
C ASN A 7 10.78 -15.72 -0.21
N GLN A 8 9.63 -15.05 -0.08
CA GLN A 8 8.72 -14.77 -1.21
C GLN A 8 8.85 -13.31 -1.62
N HIS A 9 9.05 -13.06 -2.91
CA HIS A 9 8.96 -11.72 -3.49
C HIS A 9 7.54 -11.48 -4.03
N ILE A 10 6.87 -10.47 -3.48
CA ILE A 10 5.48 -10.10 -3.81
C ILE A 10 5.50 -8.75 -4.49
N LYS A 11 5.07 -8.71 -5.76
CA LYS A 11 4.81 -7.47 -6.50
C LYS A 11 3.32 -7.20 -6.44
N ALA A 12 2.94 -6.01 -6.00
CA ALA A 12 1.54 -5.61 -5.87
C ALA A 12 1.42 -4.11 -6.13
N TYR A 13 0.27 -3.71 -6.64
CA TYR A 13 -0.15 -2.31 -6.73
C TYR A 13 -1.07 -2.02 -5.56
N VAL A 14 -0.79 -0.92 -4.86
CA VAL A 14 -1.54 -0.52 -3.68
C VAL A 14 -1.73 0.99 -3.73
N PRO A 15 -2.94 1.51 -3.43
CA PRO A 15 -3.14 2.95 -3.35
C PRO A 15 -2.24 3.56 -2.28
N LEU A 16 -1.56 4.67 -2.59
CA LEU A 16 -0.64 5.33 -1.65
C LEU A 16 -1.33 5.75 -0.34
N SER A 17 -2.62 6.08 -0.39
CA SER A 17 -3.42 6.43 0.80
C SER A 17 -3.48 5.32 1.84
N GLU A 18 -3.41 4.05 1.41
CA GLU A 18 -3.49 2.87 2.29
C GLU A 18 -2.13 2.46 2.87
N MET A 19 -1.03 3.11 2.46
CA MET A 19 0.31 2.72 2.91
C MET A 19 0.72 3.35 4.24
N PHE A 20 -0.10 4.23 4.82
CA PHE A 20 0.15 4.82 6.13
C PHE A 20 0.11 3.73 7.22
N GLY A 21 1.21 3.57 7.96
CA GLY A 21 1.34 2.52 8.98
C GLY A 21 1.80 1.15 8.46
N TYR A 22 1.95 0.98 7.14
CA TYR A 22 2.32 -0.32 6.54
C TYR A 22 3.62 -0.91 7.08
N ALA A 23 4.62 -0.09 7.39
CA ALA A 23 5.89 -0.56 7.95
C ALA A 23 5.71 -1.28 9.30
N THR A 24 4.83 -0.76 10.16
CA THR A 24 4.52 -1.35 11.46
C THR A 24 3.79 -2.68 11.29
N ASP A 25 2.79 -2.71 10.40
CA ASP A 25 2.04 -3.92 10.10
C ASP A 25 2.91 -5.02 9.52
N LEU A 26 3.79 -4.67 8.57
CA LEU A 26 4.73 -5.62 7.98
C LEU A 26 5.66 -6.20 9.03
N ARG A 27 6.20 -5.36 9.92
CA ARG A 27 7.08 -5.80 11.01
C ARG A 27 6.35 -6.78 11.92
N SER A 28 5.12 -6.47 12.32
CA SER A 28 4.30 -7.34 13.17
C SER A 28 4.02 -8.69 12.51
N LYS A 29 3.56 -8.69 11.26
CA LYS A 29 3.18 -9.90 10.51
C LYS A 29 4.36 -10.80 10.13
N THR A 30 5.55 -10.23 9.96
CA THR A 30 6.75 -10.97 9.52
C THR A 30 7.75 -11.21 10.66
N GLN A 31 7.36 -10.94 11.91
CA GLN A 31 8.25 -11.01 13.07
C GLN A 31 9.53 -10.17 12.87
N GLY A 32 9.41 -9.04 12.16
CA GLY A 32 10.50 -8.12 11.85
C GLY A 32 11.47 -8.55 10.76
N ARG A 33 11.16 -9.61 9.99
CA ARG A 33 12.04 -10.16 8.96
C ARG A 33 11.71 -9.69 7.54
N GLY A 34 10.52 -9.10 7.34
CA GLY A 34 10.05 -8.61 6.06
C GLY A 34 10.64 -7.25 5.69
N ASN A 35 10.92 -7.06 4.40
CA ASN A 35 11.32 -5.78 3.82
C ASN A 35 10.38 -5.43 2.67
N TYR A 36 10.22 -4.14 2.39
CA TYR A 36 9.44 -3.65 1.26
C TYR A 36 10.12 -2.45 0.61
N SER A 37 9.78 -2.20 -0.65
CA SER A 37 10.14 -0.98 -1.38
C SER A 37 8.89 -0.46 -2.09
N MET A 38 8.66 0.85 -2.05
CA MET A 38 7.57 1.49 -2.79
C MET A 38 8.14 2.46 -3.81
N THR A 39 7.59 2.42 -5.03
CA THR A 39 7.88 3.36 -6.11
C THR A 39 6.56 3.77 -6.74
N PHE A 40 6.45 5.04 -7.15
CA PHE A 40 5.32 5.50 -7.95
C PHE A 40 5.27 4.77 -9.28
N ASP A 41 4.07 4.38 -9.72
CA ASP A 41 3.83 3.68 -10.98
C ASP A 41 2.85 4.45 -11.87
N HIS A 42 1.60 4.64 -11.42
CA HIS A 42 0.57 5.38 -12.15
C HIS A 42 -0.51 5.99 -11.24
N TYR A 43 -1.40 6.79 -11.83
CA TYR A 43 -2.65 7.25 -11.22
C TYR A 43 -3.81 6.37 -11.68
N GLU A 44 -4.73 6.06 -10.76
CA GLU A 44 -5.95 5.31 -11.01
C GLU A 44 -7.16 6.09 -10.49
N GLU A 45 -8.33 5.87 -11.09
CA GLU A 45 -9.58 6.48 -10.65
C GLU A 45 -9.95 5.99 -9.25
N VAL A 46 -10.19 6.93 -8.33
CA VAL A 46 -10.61 6.59 -6.97
C VAL A 46 -12.07 6.11 -6.97
N PRO A 47 -12.43 5.11 -6.15
CA PRO A 47 -13.82 4.70 -5.98
C PRO A 47 -14.74 5.89 -5.63
N LYS A 48 -15.95 5.91 -6.21
CA LYS A 48 -16.91 7.04 -6.07
C LYS A 48 -17.11 7.51 -4.63
N LYS A 49 -17.25 6.57 -3.69
CA LYS A 49 -17.43 6.87 -2.27
C LYS A 49 -16.26 7.70 -1.70
N ILE A 50 -15.02 7.33 -2.03
CA ILE A 50 -13.82 8.04 -1.57
C ILE A 50 -13.70 9.38 -2.29
N ALA A 51 -14.07 9.44 -3.59
CA ALA A 51 -14.09 10.68 -4.35
C ALA A 51 -15.00 11.74 -3.70
N GLU A 52 -16.22 11.34 -3.32
CA GLU A 52 -17.20 12.21 -2.66
C GLU A 52 -16.69 12.70 -1.30
N GLU A 53 -16.09 11.83 -0.48
CA GLU A 53 -15.49 12.21 0.81
C GLU A 53 -14.34 13.23 0.65
N ILE A 54 -13.48 13.05 -0.35
CA ILE A 54 -12.38 13.98 -0.65
C ILE A 54 -12.93 15.33 -1.12
N GLN A 55 -13.93 15.33 -1.99
CA GLN A 55 -14.55 16.56 -2.48
C GLN A 55 -15.24 17.33 -1.35
N ALA A 56 -15.96 16.62 -0.47
CA ALA A 56 -16.59 17.22 0.70
C ALA A 56 -15.56 17.85 1.66
N LYS A 57 -14.45 17.16 1.93
CA LYS A 57 -13.35 17.69 2.77
C LYS A 57 -12.65 18.91 2.18
N LYS A 58 -12.59 19.04 0.86
CA LYS A 58 -11.91 20.16 0.17
C LYS A 58 -12.75 21.45 0.15
N ASN A 59 -14.08 21.32 0.23
CA ASN A 59 -15.02 22.44 0.06
C ASN A 59 -15.56 22.99 1.39
N GLY A 60 -15.06 22.52 2.54
CA GLY A 60 -15.31 23.08 3.88
C GLY A 60 -14.10 23.84 4.38
#